data_AF-A0A671VJH1-F1
#
_entry.id   AF-A0A671VJH1-F1
#
_cell.length_a   1.000
_cell.length_b   1.000
_cell.length_c   1.000
_cell.angle_alpha   90.00
_cell.angle_beta   90.00
_cell.angle_gamma   90.00
#
_symmetry.space_group_name_H-M   'P 1'
#
loop_
_entity.id
_entity.type
_entity.pdbx_description
1 polymer ?
#
loop_
_entity_poly.entity_id
_entity_poly.type
_entity_poly.pdbx_seq_one_letter_code
_entity_poly.pdbx_strand_id
1 'polypeptide(L)'
;MVLLCFDPDERKPLIPHPNPVSKPPNGTDWLTPSVPSARTDEQALLTSILTKTAQNIIDVSAADSVMMEQHEYMDKARQYSTKLAVLSNSLPQKKALALPSLTSQPHQVLASDLVPYSDVQQVISCTLIHERDV
;
A
#
# COMPACT_ATOMS: atom_id res chain seq x y z
N MET A 1 29.36 -10.69 6.23
CA MET A 1 29.86 -9.71 5.25
C MET A 1 28.69 -8.82 4.87
N VAL A 2 28.56 -7.67 5.52
CA VAL A 2 27.64 -6.60 5.10
C VAL A 2 28.53 -5.58 4.41
N LEU A 3 28.39 -5.43 3.10
CA LEU A 3 29.06 -4.35 2.38
C LEU A 3 28.27 -3.06 2.61
N LEU A 4 28.74 -2.28 3.58
CA LEU A 4 28.36 -0.88 3.73
C LEU A 4 29.05 -0.08 2.62
N CYS A 5 28.27 0.50 1.71
CA CYS A 5 28.75 1.65 0.94
C CYS A 5 28.68 2.86 1.87
N PHE A 6 29.77 3.11 2.59
CA PHE A 6 29.92 4.30 3.44
C PHE A 6 30.29 5.47 2.54
N ASP A 7 29.41 6.45 2.40
CA ASP A 7 29.72 7.71 1.72
C ASP A 7 30.64 8.56 2.63
N PRO A 8 31.83 8.96 2.17
CA PRO A 8 32.80 9.67 3.00
C PRO A 8 32.44 11.15 3.27
N ASP A 9 31.42 11.73 2.62
CA ASP A 9 31.09 13.16 2.78
C ASP A 9 30.18 13.46 3.99
N GLU A 10 29.67 12.44 4.69
CA GLU A 10 28.69 12.61 5.79
C GLU A 10 29.29 13.10 7.13
N ARG A 11 30.59 13.39 7.19
CA ARG A 11 31.29 13.85 8.42
C ARG A 11 31.50 15.37 8.48
N LYS A 12 30.50 16.17 8.07
CA LYS A 12 30.49 17.60 8.38
C LYS A 12 29.56 17.88 9.57
N PRO A 13 30.09 18.33 10.72
CA PRO A 13 29.24 18.77 11.83
C PRO A 13 28.41 19.98 11.39
N LEU A 14 27.09 19.86 11.41
CA LEU A 14 26.15 20.90 10.98
C LEU A 14 25.92 22.01 12.03
N ILE A 15 26.68 22.03 13.13
CA ILE A 15 26.42 22.93 14.24
C ILE A 15 27.73 23.52 14.76
N PRO A 16 28.01 24.81 14.52
CA PRO A 16 29.00 25.53 15.31
C PRO A 16 28.46 25.61 16.73
N HIS A 17 29.20 25.12 17.73
CA HIS A 17 28.82 25.34 19.13
C HIS A 17 28.91 26.83 19.49
N PRO A 18 27.89 27.41 20.12
CA PRO A 18 28.10 28.52 21.01
C PRO A 18 27.56 28.17 22.38
N ASN A 19 28.46 27.90 23.31
CA ASN A 19 28.14 28.14 24.71
C ASN A 19 28.14 29.67 24.90
N PRO A 20 27.07 30.25 25.45
CA PRO A 20 27.30 31.29 26.46
C PRO A 20 26.42 31.06 27.70
N VAL A 21 27.10 31.01 28.84
CA VAL A 21 26.55 31.18 30.18
C VAL A 21 25.79 32.51 30.26
N SER A 22 24.52 32.51 30.72
CA SER A 22 23.90 33.63 31.48
C SER A 22 22.49 33.32 32.00
N LYS A 23 22.41 33.04 33.32
CA LYS A 23 21.47 33.52 34.36
C LYS A 23 19.94 33.62 34.06
N PRO A 24 19.05 33.09 34.95
CA PRO A 24 17.62 33.31 34.85
C PRO A 24 17.20 34.60 35.59
N PRO A 25 16.19 35.34 35.08
CA PRO A 25 15.38 36.18 35.94
C PRO A 25 13.90 35.75 35.89
N ASN A 26 13.46 35.30 37.06
CA ASN A 26 12.10 35.29 37.57
C ASN A 26 11.18 36.41 37.04
N GLY A 27 9.90 36.10 36.77
CA GLY A 27 8.84 37.10 36.81
C GLY A 27 7.65 36.90 35.86
N THR A 28 6.54 36.40 36.44
CA THR A 28 5.22 37.06 36.38
C THR A 28 4.29 36.77 35.17
N ASP A 29 3.20 36.07 35.50
CA ASP A 29 1.83 36.14 34.96
C ASP A 29 1.50 35.69 33.52
N TRP A 30 1.25 34.40 33.35
CA TRP A 30 0.34 33.88 32.31
C TRP A 30 -1.02 33.55 32.90
N LEU A 31 -1.77 34.57 33.33
CA LEU A 31 -3.21 34.44 33.59
C LEU A 31 -3.98 35.31 32.61
N THR A 32 -4.15 34.80 31.38
CA THR A 32 -5.00 35.44 30.36
C THR A 32 -6.46 35.04 30.58
N PRO A 33 -7.44 35.97 30.51
CA PRO A 33 -8.84 35.66 30.78
C PRO A 33 -9.40 34.66 29.76
N SER A 34 -10.09 33.65 30.27
CA SER A 34 -10.81 32.64 29.51
C SER A 34 -11.92 33.25 28.64
N VAL A 35 -11.74 33.20 27.31
CA VAL A 35 -12.86 33.22 26.35
C VAL A 35 -13.20 31.75 26.00
N PRO A 36 -14.39 31.22 26.32
CA PRO A 36 -14.65 29.78 26.24
C PRO A 36 -14.92 29.24 24.82
N SER A 37 -15.16 30.09 23.82
CA SER A 37 -15.79 29.64 22.56
C SER A 37 -14.82 29.33 21.41
N ALA A 38 -13.62 29.93 21.38
CA ALA A 38 -12.65 29.73 20.29
C ALA A 38 -11.59 28.65 20.62
N ARG A 39 -11.42 28.31 21.90
CA ARG A 39 -10.43 27.30 22.35
C ARG A 39 -10.77 25.89 21.87
N THR A 40 -12.04 25.58 21.71
CA THR A 40 -12.48 24.24 21.30
C THR A 40 -12.04 23.90 19.89
N ASP A 41 -12.05 24.88 18.97
CA ASP A 41 -11.62 24.67 17.58
C ASP A 41 -10.10 24.50 17.47
N GLU A 42 -9.33 25.36 18.16
CA GLU A 42 -7.87 25.22 18.26
C GLU A 42 -7.47 23.88 18.90
N GLN A 43 -8.17 23.46 19.95
CA GLN A 43 -7.92 22.18 20.60
C GLN A 43 -8.32 20.99 19.72
N ALA A 44 -9.38 21.11 18.92
CA ALA A 44 -9.77 20.10 17.93
C ALA A 44 -8.75 20.02 16.78
N LEU A 45 -8.23 21.16 16.31
CA LEU A 45 -7.17 21.25 15.31
C LEU A 45 -5.90 20.55 15.81
N LEU A 46 -5.44 20.87 17.02
CA LEU A 46 -4.28 20.22 17.64
C LEU A 46 -4.50 18.71 17.82
N THR A 47 -5.71 18.30 18.22
CA THR A 47 -6.07 16.87 18.31
C THR A 47 -5.99 16.20 16.95
N SER A 48 -6.50 16.84 15.88
CA SER A 48 -6.44 16.32 14.52
C SER A 48 -5.00 16.18 14.01
N ILE A 49 -4.13 17.14 14.34
CA ILE A 49 -2.70 17.10 14.00
C ILE A 49 -2.05 15.90 14.68
N LEU A 50 -2.31 15.69 15.98
CA LEU A 50 -1.77 14.55 16.72
C LEU A 50 -2.29 13.21 16.18
N THR A 51 -3.60 13.08 15.95
CA THR A 51 -4.21 11.85 15.40
C THR A 51 -3.66 11.53 14.00
N LYS A 52 -3.60 12.53 13.12
CA LYS A 52 -3.04 12.37 11.77
C LYS A 52 -1.55 12.00 11.83
N THR A 53 -0.79 12.62 12.73
CA THR A 53 0.63 12.31 12.92
C THR A 53 0.80 10.88 13.42
N ALA A 54 0.01 10.44 14.40
CA ALA A 54 0.04 9.07 14.91
C ALA A 54 -0.33 8.02 13.85
N GLN A 55 -1.23 8.35 12.91
CA GLN A 55 -1.57 7.48 11.78
C GLN A 55 -0.48 7.40 10.71
N ASN A 56 0.34 8.45 10.58
CA ASN A 56 1.38 8.54 9.54
C ASN A 56 2.76 8.05 10.01
N ILE A 57 3.02 8.00 11.32
CA ILE A 57 4.25 7.44 11.87
C ILE A 57 4.19 5.91 11.73
N ILE A 58 5.29 5.33 11.26
CA ILE A 58 5.44 3.88 11.11
C ILE A 58 5.99 3.31 12.42
N ASP A 59 5.27 2.37 13.03
CA ASP A 59 5.78 1.57 14.12
C ASP A 59 6.74 0.49 13.57
N VAL A 60 8.04 0.74 13.70
CA VAL A 60 9.09 -0.18 13.25
C VAL A 60 9.21 -1.43 14.13
N SER A 61 8.57 -1.46 15.31
CA SER A 61 8.58 -2.60 16.24
C SER A 61 7.45 -3.60 16.01
N ALA A 62 6.42 -3.25 15.23
CA ALA A 62 5.28 -4.11 14.91
C ALA A 62 5.60 -5.25 13.91
N ALA A 63 6.88 -5.54 13.65
CA ALA A 63 7.31 -6.60 12.75
C ALA A 63 7.03 -8.01 13.31
N ASP A 64 6.97 -8.15 14.63
CA ASP A 64 6.44 -9.35 15.27
C ASP A 64 4.92 -9.34 15.07
N SER A 65 4.44 -10.31 14.28
CA SER A 65 3.03 -10.40 13.89
C SER A 65 2.16 -10.28 15.13
N VAL A 66 1.29 -9.26 15.17
CA VAL A 66 0.17 -9.19 16.10
C VAL A 66 -0.75 -10.37 15.75
N MET A 67 -0.44 -11.52 16.32
CA MET A 67 -1.28 -12.70 16.20
C MET A 67 -2.51 -12.42 17.03
N MET A 68 -3.60 -12.19 16.33
CA MET A 68 -4.93 -12.22 16.88
C MET A 68 -5.12 -13.49 17.72
N GLU A 69 -5.79 -13.37 18.87
CA GLU A 69 -6.08 -14.55 19.68
C GLU A 69 -6.93 -15.53 18.87
N GLN A 70 -6.64 -16.83 19.00
CA GLN A 70 -7.27 -17.87 18.19
C GLN A 70 -8.80 -17.83 18.29
N HIS A 71 -9.34 -17.58 19.48
CA HIS A 71 -10.78 -17.51 19.69
C HIS A 71 -11.40 -16.30 18.96
N GLU A 72 -10.75 -15.14 18.99
CA GLU A 72 -11.20 -13.95 18.28
C GLU A 72 -11.19 -14.20 16.75
N TYR A 73 -10.15 -14.88 16.25
CA TYR A 73 -10.08 -15.26 14.84
C TYR A 73 -11.24 -16.17 14.43
N MET A 74 -11.51 -17.21 15.21
CA MET A 74 -12.57 -18.16 14.93
C MET A 74 -13.96 -17.52 14.96
N ASP A 75 -14.18 -16.57 15.87
CA ASP A 75 -15.42 -15.80 15.94
C ASP A 75 -15.59 -14.88 14.73
N LYS A 76 -14.54 -14.17 14.31
CA LYS A 76 -14.59 -13.33 13.10
C LYS A 76 -14.79 -14.18 11.84
N ALA A 77 -14.14 -15.34 11.73
CA ALA A 77 -14.31 -16.27 10.62
C ALA A 77 -15.77 -16.74 10.50
N ARG A 78 -16.40 -17.12 11.62
CA ARG A 78 -17.84 -17.44 11.66
C ARG A 78 -18.69 -16.24 11.26
N GLN A 79 -18.42 -15.06 11.82
CA GLN A 79 -19.19 -13.85 11.52
C GLN A 79 -19.14 -13.50 10.03
N TYR A 80 -17.96 -13.53 9.42
CA TYR A 80 -17.79 -13.27 7.98
C TYR A 80 -18.44 -14.35 7.13
N SER A 81 -18.35 -15.61 7.53
CA SER A 81 -19.04 -16.71 6.81
C SER A 81 -20.55 -16.49 6.79
N THR A 82 -21.15 -16.12 7.93
CA THR A 82 -22.59 -15.83 8.01
C THR A 82 -22.97 -14.60 7.19
N LYS A 83 -22.21 -13.51 7.31
CA LYS A 83 -22.44 -12.28 6.52
C LYS A 83 -22.35 -12.57 5.02
N LEU A 84 -21.35 -13.34 4.60
CA LEU A 84 -21.15 -13.72 3.20
C LEU A 84 -22.28 -14.62 2.69
N ALA A 85 -22.77 -15.56 3.50
CA ALA A 85 -23.89 -16.43 3.12
C ALA A 85 -25.18 -15.61 2.85
N VAL A 86 -25.48 -14.62 3.70
CA VAL A 86 -26.62 -13.71 3.50
C VAL A 86 -26.45 -12.90 2.21
N LEU A 87 -25.27 -12.33 1.98
CA LEU A 87 -24.98 -11.56 0.77
C LEU A 87 -25.02 -12.42 -0.50
N SER A 88 -24.52 -13.65 -0.44
CA SER A 88 -24.50 -14.62 -1.55
C SER A 88 -25.91 -14.94 -2.07
N ASN A 89 -26.93 -14.91 -1.19
CA ASN A 89 -28.32 -15.11 -1.60
C ASN A 89 -28.94 -13.89 -2.30
N SER A 90 -28.39 -12.69 -2.04
CA SER A 90 -28.87 -11.44 -2.64
C SER A 90 -28.12 -11.03 -3.92
N LEU A 91 -26.91 -11.55 -4.11
CA LEU A 91 -26.06 -11.24 -5.26
C LEU A 91 -26.27 -12.31 -6.35
N PRO A 92 -26.35 -11.94 -7.65
CA PRO A 92 -26.35 -12.93 -8.71
C PRO A 92 -25.11 -13.83 -8.60
N GLN A 93 -25.33 -15.13 -8.47
CA GLN A 93 -24.25 -16.10 -8.38
C GLN A 93 -23.40 -16.03 -9.64
N LYS A 94 -22.15 -15.59 -9.49
CA LYS A 94 -21.16 -15.55 -10.55
C LYS A 94 -20.69 -16.98 -10.82
N LYS A 95 -21.47 -17.73 -11.61
CA LYS A 95 -21.00 -19.00 -12.17
C LYS A 95 -19.79 -18.68 -13.04
N ALA A 96 -18.78 -19.56 -12.98
CA ALA A 96 -17.67 -19.48 -13.93
C ALA A 96 -18.27 -19.42 -15.35
N LEU A 97 -17.88 -18.40 -16.10
CA LEU A 97 -18.34 -18.26 -17.48
C LEU A 97 -17.85 -19.48 -18.26
N ALA A 98 -18.75 -20.11 -19.01
CA ALA A 98 -18.37 -21.17 -19.93
C ALA A 98 -17.42 -20.59 -20.99
N LEU A 99 -16.50 -21.42 -21.48
CA LEU A 99 -15.66 -21.04 -22.61
C LEU A 99 -16.55 -20.68 -23.81
N PRO A 100 -16.21 -19.62 -24.57
CA PRO A 100 -16.98 -19.24 -25.74
C PRO A 100 -16.92 -20.36 -26.79
N SER A 101 -18.06 -20.67 -27.39
CA SER A 101 -18.10 -21.61 -28.52
C SER A 101 -17.50 -20.92 -29.75
N LEU A 102 -16.35 -21.42 -30.22
CA LEU A 102 -15.64 -20.86 -31.37
C LEU A 102 -16.16 -21.40 -32.71
N THR A 103 -16.71 -22.61 -32.72
CA THR A 103 -17.22 -23.28 -33.92
C THR A 103 -18.23 -24.37 -33.54
N SER A 104 -19.21 -24.59 -34.42
CA SER A 104 -20.16 -25.72 -34.34
C SER A 104 -19.65 -26.99 -35.03
N GLN A 105 -18.56 -26.89 -35.81
CA GLN A 105 -17.97 -27.99 -36.58
C GLN A 105 -16.47 -28.11 -36.31
N PRO A 106 -16.07 -28.63 -35.13
CA PRO A 106 -14.67 -28.67 -34.72
C PRO A 106 -13.80 -29.50 -35.66
N HIS A 107 -14.31 -30.63 -36.17
CA HIS A 107 -13.56 -31.48 -37.07
C HIS A 107 -13.24 -30.81 -38.41
N GLN A 108 -14.17 -30.00 -38.94
CA GLN A 108 -13.93 -29.26 -40.18
C GLN A 108 -12.91 -28.16 -39.99
N VAL A 109 -13.00 -27.39 -38.90
CA VAL A 109 -12.04 -26.32 -38.60
C VAL A 109 -10.64 -26.89 -38.34
N LEU A 110 -10.54 -28.05 -37.68
CA LEU A 110 -9.24 -28.69 -37.44
C LEU A 110 -8.65 -29.35 -38.70
N ALA A 111 -9.47 -29.68 -39.69
CA ALA A 111 -9.04 -30.26 -40.97
C ALA A 111 -8.87 -29.20 -42.08
N SER A 112 -9.09 -27.91 -41.77
CA SER A 112 -8.85 -26.85 -42.75
C SER A 112 -7.37 -26.68 -43.04
N ASP A 113 -7.06 -25.92 -44.08
CA ASP A 113 -5.69 -25.60 -44.44
C ASP A 113 -4.94 -24.98 -43.26
N LEU A 114 -3.68 -25.41 -43.11
CA LEU A 114 -2.79 -24.93 -42.08
C LEU A 114 -2.35 -23.49 -42.38
N VAL A 115 -1.87 -22.80 -41.35
CA VAL A 115 -1.21 -21.50 -41.52
C VAL A 115 0.00 -21.67 -42.46
N PRO A 116 0.11 -20.87 -43.55
CA PRO A 116 1.24 -20.94 -44.47
C PRO A 116 2.57 -20.73 -43.76
N TYR A 117 3.59 -21.51 -44.15
CA TYR A 117 4.91 -21.42 -43.51
C TYR A 117 5.59 -20.06 -43.72
N SER A 118 5.27 -19.36 -44.82
CA SER A 118 5.74 -17.99 -45.10
C SER A 118 5.41 -17.03 -43.97
N ASP A 119 4.20 -17.14 -43.41
CA ASP A 119 3.68 -16.22 -42.41
C ASP A 119 4.42 -16.45 -41.08
N VAL A 120 4.67 -17.73 -40.74
CA VAL A 120 5.48 -18.10 -39.58
C VAL A 120 6.91 -17.57 -39.72
N GLN A 121 7.54 -17.73 -40.88
CA GLN A 121 8.89 -17.22 -41.16
C GLN A 121 8.94 -15.69 -41.09
N GLN A 122 7.92 -15.01 -41.59
CA GLN A 122 7.83 -13.55 -41.53
C GLN A 122 7.75 -13.07 -40.08
N VAL A 123 6.91 -13.68 -39.24
CA VAL A 123 6.78 -13.32 -37.82
C VAL A 123 8.11 -13.51 -37.09
N ILE A 124 8.80 -14.64 -37.33
CA ILE A 124 10.13 -14.89 -36.76
C ILE A 124 11.12 -13.83 -37.24
N SER A 125 11.15 -13.53 -38.54
CA SER A 125 12.06 -12.54 -39.09
C SER A 125 11.83 -11.15 -38.52
N CYS A 126 10.58 -10.70 -38.41
CA CYS A 126 10.25 -9.40 -37.82
C CYS A 126 10.63 -9.33 -36.33
N THR A 127 10.41 -10.42 -35.58
CA THR A 127 10.79 -10.49 -34.16
C THR A 127 12.32 -10.42 -33.98
N LEU A 128 13.08 -11.10 -34.84
CA LEU A 128 14.55 -11.10 -34.78
C LEU A 128 15.19 -9.80 -35.28
N ILE A 129 14.51 -9.03 -36.13
CA ILE A 129 14.97 -7.70 -36.53
C ILE A 129 14.77 -6.70 -35.37
N HIS A 130 13.65 -6.78 -34.66
CA HIS A 130 13.40 -5.93 -33.48
C HIS A 130 14.45 -6.10 -32.38
N GLU A 131 14.92 -7.33 -32.12
CA GLU A 131 15.99 -7.63 -31.16
C GLU A 131 17.40 -7.21 -31.64
N ARG A 132 17.57 -6.82 -32.90
CA ARG A 132 18.86 -6.35 -33.45
C ARG A 132 18.97 -4.83 -33.55
N ASP A 133 17.86 -4.11 -33.43
CA ASP A 133 17.78 -2.65 -33.49
C ASP A 133 17.64 -2.01 -32.08
N VAL A 134 17.87 -2.79 -31.00
CA VAL A 134 18.02 -2.34 -29.60
C VAL A 134 19.45 -2.64 -29.13
#